data_AF-A0A7C5WI58-F1
#
_entry.id   AF-A0A7C5WI58-F1
#
_cell.length_a   1.000
_cell.length_b   1.000
_cell.length_c   1.000
_cell.angle_alpha   90.00
_cell.angle_beta   90.00
_cell.angle_gamma   90.00
#
_symmetry.space_group_name_H-M   'P 1'
#
loop_
_entity.id
_entity.type
_entity.pdbx_description
1 polymer ?
#
loop_
_entity_poly.entity_id
_entity_poly.type
_entity_poly.pdbx_seq_one_letter_code
_entity_poly.pdbx_strand_id
1 'polypeptide(L)'
;MARFSTAASGEAPKAGPFALNDRESYAAWRAWKLAAHPRRVEELVVPIGNPRAPTADETAAILELARRANMAVFDTHERSGRTDAGLEKSLKAFAAHFGLTTLEDHRSRDAEELVPIEVVDDQRQGRGGFIPYTTRRLLWHTDGYYKFGYPGAPVIRAMMLYCVRQAKEGGENDVLDPEIAYIRLRDADPRFITALMAPDAMTIPAFTEQDGRVRPRSQGPVFWLDAASGALHMRYTERTRHVIWKDDPLTREAVAALRDLLRRADDPYLLRLRLLPGQGLICNNVLHTRSAFVDWDEPGRRRLLYRGRYTERIGRPAM
;
A
#
# COMPACT_ATOMS: atom_id res chain seq x y z
N MET A 1 -20.52 -23.83 0.35
CA MET A 1 -20.00 -23.33 1.65
C MET A 1 -18.54 -22.96 1.46
N ALA A 2 -18.25 -21.70 1.11
CA ALA A 2 -16.88 -21.23 0.97
C ALA A 2 -16.23 -21.18 2.35
N ARG A 3 -15.13 -21.91 2.54
CA ARG A 3 -14.32 -21.86 3.75
C ARG A 3 -13.69 -20.47 3.82
N PHE A 4 -14.05 -19.71 4.85
CA PHE A 4 -13.53 -18.37 5.10
C PHE A 4 -12.05 -18.48 5.48
N SER A 5 -11.17 -17.94 4.64
CA SER A 5 -9.76 -17.77 4.99
C SER A 5 -9.66 -16.59 5.96
N THR A 6 -9.30 -16.85 7.21
CA THR A 6 -8.96 -15.82 8.18
C THR A 6 -7.69 -15.10 7.69
N ALA A 7 -7.81 -13.81 7.34
CA ALA A 7 -6.73 -13.04 6.73
C ALA A 7 -5.48 -12.86 7.62
N ALA A 8 -5.59 -13.18 8.91
CA ALA A 8 -4.51 -13.09 9.89
C ALA A 8 -4.46 -14.39 10.71
N SER A 9 -3.27 -14.86 11.02
CA SER A 9 -3.10 -15.86 12.10
C SER A 9 -3.47 -15.20 13.42
N GLY A 10 -4.53 -15.69 14.07
CA GLY A 10 -4.93 -15.23 15.41
C GLY A 10 -3.96 -15.69 16.52
N GLU A 11 -3.06 -16.61 16.21
CA GLU A 11 -2.02 -17.11 17.11
C GLU A 11 -0.69 -16.40 16.83
N ALA A 12 0.04 -16.04 17.89
CA ALA A 12 1.37 -15.47 17.76
C ALA A 12 2.32 -16.49 17.11
N PRO A 13 3.20 -16.07 16.18
CA PRO A 13 4.17 -16.98 15.57
C PRO A 13 5.09 -17.58 16.65
N LYS A 14 5.29 -18.90 16.57
CA LYS A 14 6.13 -19.65 17.53
C LYS A 14 7.61 -19.65 17.18
N ALA A 15 7.95 -19.42 15.91
CA ALA A 15 9.32 -19.40 15.40
C ALA A 15 9.44 -18.41 14.22
N GLY A 16 10.67 -18.10 13.83
CA GLY A 16 10.98 -17.22 12.71
C GLY A 16 11.05 -15.74 13.10
N PRO A 17 11.32 -14.85 12.13
CA PRO A 17 11.70 -13.47 12.42
C PRO A 17 10.59 -12.66 13.06
N PHE A 18 9.33 -13.08 12.98
CA PHE A 18 8.19 -12.40 13.59
C PHE A 18 7.80 -12.96 14.96
N ALA A 19 8.40 -14.07 15.40
CA ALA A 19 8.27 -14.56 16.77
C ALA A 19 9.15 -13.71 17.72
N LEU A 20 8.52 -13.06 18.70
CA LEU A 20 9.22 -12.10 19.57
C LEU A 20 10.28 -12.77 20.46
N ASN A 21 10.08 -14.05 20.80
CA ASN A 21 11.03 -14.84 21.59
C ASN A 21 12.17 -15.44 20.74
N ASP A 22 11.99 -15.54 19.42
CA ASP A 22 13.02 -16.00 18.50
C ASP A 22 13.92 -14.82 18.09
N ARG A 23 14.86 -14.50 18.98
CA ARG A 23 15.76 -13.35 18.80
C ARG A 23 16.79 -13.58 17.70
N GLU A 24 17.20 -14.83 17.48
CA GLU A 24 18.22 -15.19 16.49
C GLU A 24 17.67 -15.03 15.07
N SER A 25 16.50 -15.62 14.78
CA SER A 25 15.85 -15.46 13.48
C SER A 25 15.56 -14.01 13.17
N TYR A 26 15.12 -13.23 14.17
CA TYR A 26 14.90 -11.80 14.00
C TYR A 26 16.20 -11.06 13.70
N ALA A 27 17.28 -11.30 14.43
CA ALA A 27 18.56 -10.63 14.22
C ALA A 27 19.12 -10.91 12.82
N ALA A 28 19.07 -12.17 12.36
CA ALA A 28 19.52 -12.57 11.03
C ALA A 28 18.67 -11.91 9.92
N TRP A 29 17.34 -11.99 10.03
CA TRP A 29 16.42 -11.38 9.06
C TRP A 29 16.56 -9.86 9.03
N ARG A 30 16.63 -9.20 10.19
CA ARG A 30 16.83 -7.76 10.32
C ARG A 30 18.12 -7.32 9.65
N ALA A 31 19.23 -8.00 9.93
CA ALA A 31 20.53 -7.66 9.34
C ALA A 31 20.48 -7.77 7.82
N TRP A 32 19.94 -8.87 7.30
CA TRP A 32 19.74 -9.07 5.86
C TRP A 32 18.84 -7.99 5.26
N LYS A 33 17.67 -7.73 5.86
CA LYS A 33 16.68 -6.77 5.36
C LYS A 33 17.26 -5.36 5.30
N LEU A 34 17.93 -4.90 6.36
CA LEU A 34 18.52 -3.56 6.41
C LEU A 34 19.71 -3.38 5.46
N ALA A 35 20.50 -4.43 5.24
CA ALA A 35 21.62 -4.43 4.29
C ALA A 35 21.12 -4.46 2.84
N ALA A 36 20.07 -5.23 2.57
CA ALA A 36 19.47 -5.35 1.25
C ALA A 36 18.48 -4.21 0.94
N HIS A 37 17.93 -3.46 1.88
CA HIS A 37 16.89 -2.49 1.49
C HIS A 37 17.47 -1.33 0.64
N PRO A 38 16.82 -0.95 -0.48
CA PRO A 38 17.17 0.23 -1.29
C PRO A 38 17.24 1.50 -0.44
N ARG A 39 18.20 2.40 -0.74
CA ARG A 39 18.38 3.67 -0.02
C ARG A 39 18.07 4.89 -0.87
N ARG A 40 17.87 4.70 -2.17
CA ARG A 40 17.52 5.74 -3.13
C ARG A 40 16.46 5.21 -4.09
N VAL A 41 15.68 6.12 -4.66
CA VAL A 41 14.55 5.76 -5.52
C VAL A 41 15.01 5.07 -6.80
N GLU A 42 16.17 5.42 -7.34
CA GLU A 42 16.71 4.86 -8.58
C GLU A 42 16.96 3.34 -8.45
N GLU A 43 17.24 2.87 -7.24
CA GLU A 43 17.42 1.44 -6.95
C GLU A 43 16.10 0.66 -6.96
N LEU A 44 14.95 1.34 -6.97
CA LEU A 44 13.62 0.74 -7.15
C LEU A 44 13.19 0.68 -8.61
N VAL A 45 13.86 1.40 -9.52
CA VAL A 45 13.39 1.56 -10.90
C VAL A 45 13.80 0.37 -11.77
N VAL A 46 12.82 -0.28 -12.38
CA VAL A 46 13.01 -1.36 -13.35
C VAL A 46 12.43 -0.91 -14.69
N PRO A 47 13.27 -0.75 -15.74
CA PRO A 47 12.80 -0.57 -17.11
C PRO A 47 11.96 -1.77 -17.55
N ILE A 48 10.79 -1.52 -18.13
CA ILE A 48 9.90 -2.55 -18.68
C ILE A 48 9.64 -2.22 -20.15
N GLY A 49 10.19 -3.04 -21.06
CA GLY A 49 10.01 -2.83 -22.49
C GLY A 49 8.57 -3.09 -22.96
N ASN A 50 7.95 -4.16 -22.46
CA ASN A 50 6.57 -4.51 -22.79
C ASN A 50 5.79 -4.97 -21.55
N PRO A 51 4.90 -4.14 -20.98
CA PRO A 51 4.10 -4.51 -19.80
C PRO A 51 3.20 -5.73 -20.00
N ARG A 52 2.85 -6.08 -21.25
CA ARG A 52 2.04 -7.28 -21.55
C ARG A 52 2.84 -8.57 -21.59
N ALA A 53 4.16 -8.49 -21.71
CA ALA A 53 5.04 -9.63 -21.76
C ALA A 53 6.40 -9.25 -21.15
N PRO A 54 6.47 -9.02 -19.82
CA PRO A 54 7.75 -8.76 -19.18
C PRO A 54 8.72 -9.91 -19.41
N THR A 55 9.98 -9.58 -19.69
CA THR A 55 11.04 -10.59 -19.87
C THR A 55 11.35 -11.31 -18.57
N ALA A 56 12.13 -12.40 -18.65
CA ALA A 56 12.57 -13.13 -17.46
C ALA A 56 13.37 -12.24 -16.50
N ASP A 57 14.24 -11.38 -17.04
CA ASP A 57 15.10 -10.48 -16.25
C ASP A 57 14.28 -9.35 -15.62
N GLU A 58 13.37 -8.73 -16.38
CA GLU A 58 12.42 -7.73 -15.87
C GLU A 58 11.56 -8.31 -14.73
N THR A 59 11.08 -9.54 -14.92
CA THR A 59 10.30 -10.26 -13.91
C THR A 59 11.12 -10.53 -12.65
N ALA A 60 12.36 -11.02 -12.81
CA ALA A 60 13.24 -11.30 -11.69
C ALA A 60 13.59 -10.03 -10.90
N ALA A 61 13.82 -8.90 -11.58
CA ALA A 61 14.11 -7.62 -10.94
C ALA A 61 12.94 -7.12 -10.07
N ILE A 62 11.70 -7.14 -10.59
CA ILE A 62 10.52 -6.74 -9.82
C ILE A 62 10.30 -7.67 -8.61
N LEU A 63 10.44 -8.99 -8.80
CA LEU A 63 10.25 -9.95 -7.71
C LEU A 63 11.33 -9.82 -6.62
N GLU A 64 12.58 -9.57 -7.00
CA GLU A 64 13.66 -9.35 -6.04
C GLU A 64 13.44 -8.06 -5.24
N LEU A 65 13.01 -6.98 -5.89
CA LEU A 65 12.63 -5.72 -5.21
C LEU A 65 11.43 -5.91 -4.28
N ALA A 66 10.39 -6.63 -4.72
CA ALA A 66 9.26 -6.98 -3.87
C ALA A 66 9.68 -7.82 -2.65
N ARG A 67 10.71 -8.66 -2.77
CA ARG A 67 11.27 -9.46 -1.66
C ARG A 67 12.05 -8.61 -0.67
N ARG A 68 12.96 -7.74 -1.15
CA ARG A 68 13.85 -6.95 -0.27
C ARG A 68 13.25 -5.63 0.23
N ALA A 69 12.23 -5.09 -0.43
CA ALA A 69 11.66 -3.77 -0.13
C ALA A 69 10.13 -3.69 -0.15
N ASN A 70 9.42 -4.80 -0.44
CA ASN A 70 7.97 -4.82 -0.62
C ASN A 70 7.44 -3.90 -1.76
N MET A 71 8.30 -3.32 -2.60
CA MET A 71 7.92 -2.38 -3.65
C MET A 71 8.94 -2.32 -4.77
N ALA A 72 8.47 -1.94 -5.97
CA ALA A 72 9.29 -1.59 -7.12
C ALA A 72 8.60 -0.47 -7.93
N VAL A 73 9.40 0.32 -8.66
CA VAL A 73 8.91 1.28 -9.64
C VAL A 73 9.18 0.70 -11.03
N PHE A 74 8.15 0.42 -11.80
CA PHE A 74 8.31 0.02 -13.21
C PHE A 74 8.26 1.24 -14.11
N ASP A 75 9.10 1.29 -15.14
CA ASP A 75 9.14 2.40 -16.12
C ASP A 75 8.96 1.85 -17.53
N THR A 76 7.84 2.20 -18.17
CA THR A 76 7.51 1.75 -19.54
C THR A 76 8.15 2.62 -20.63
N HIS A 77 8.89 3.66 -20.23
CA HIS A 77 9.42 4.70 -21.12
C HIS A 77 8.36 5.48 -21.92
N GLU A 78 7.07 5.26 -21.67
CA GLU A 78 5.98 6.04 -22.24
C GLU A 78 5.99 7.46 -21.66
N ARG A 79 6.04 8.50 -22.50
CA ARG A 79 6.15 9.90 -22.07
C ARG A 79 5.11 10.83 -22.69
N SER A 80 4.26 10.33 -23.58
CA SER A 80 3.27 11.13 -24.31
C SER A 80 2.16 11.70 -23.43
N GLY A 81 1.96 11.12 -22.24
CA GLY A 81 0.87 11.51 -21.34
C GLY A 81 -0.53 11.20 -21.87
N ARG A 82 -0.62 10.37 -22.92
CA ARG A 82 -1.88 9.97 -23.54
C ARG A 82 -2.37 8.66 -22.97
N THR A 83 -3.69 8.52 -22.92
CA THR A 83 -4.38 7.25 -22.72
C THR A 83 -4.79 6.72 -24.07
N ASP A 84 -4.53 5.45 -24.34
CA ASP A 84 -5.14 4.72 -25.46
C ASP A 84 -6.05 3.61 -24.92
N ALA A 85 -6.84 2.99 -25.81
CA ALA A 85 -7.74 1.90 -25.45
C ALA A 85 -7.01 0.64 -24.93
N GLY A 86 -5.71 0.52 -25.18
CA GLY A 86 -4.88 -0.62 -24.79
C GLY A 86 -4.20 -0.48 -23.44
N LEU A 87 -4.05 0.74 -22.90
CA LEU A 87 -3.27 1.03 -21.70
C LEU A 87 -3.78 0.25 -20.49
N GLU A 88 -5.08 0.34 -20.19
CA GLU A 88 -5.65 -0.35 -19.03
C GLU A 88 -5.49 -1.87 -19.15
N LYS A 89 -5.71 -2.43 -20.34
CA LYS A 89 -5.46 -3.86 -20.62
C LYS A 89 -3.99 -4.23 -20.40
N SER A 90 -3.05 -3.38 -20.82
CA SER A 90 -1.62 -3.58 -20.59
C SER A 90 -1.27 -3.58 -19.10
N LEU A 91 -1.81 -2.64 -18.33
CA LEU A 91 -1.56 -2.54 -16.89
C LEU A 91 -2.18 -3.72 -16.14
N LYS A 92 -3.39 -4.17 -16.50
CA LYS A 92 -3.99 -5.38 -15.94
C LYS A 92 -3.18 -6.64 -16.26
N ALA A 93 -2.70 -6.76 -17.51
CA ALA A 93 -1.83 -7.86 -17.91
C ALA A 93 -0.51 -7.85 -17.12
N PHE A 94 0.08 -6.67 -16.92
CA PHE A 94 1.27 -6.50 -16.11
C PHE A 94 1.04 -6.93 -14.66
N ALA A 95 -0.04 -6.47 -14.03
CA ALA A 95 -0.40 -6.87 -12.67
C ALA A 95 -0.63 -8.40 -12.57
N ALA A 96 -1.37 -8.97 -13.52
CA ALA A 96 -1.65 -10.41 -13.58
C ALA A 96 -0.37 -11.24 -13.75
N HIS A 97 0.63 -10.75 -14.50
CA HIS A 97 1.94 -11.40 -14.63
C HIS A 97 2.66 -11.56 -13.29
N PHE A 98 2.38 -10.68 -12.32
CA PHE A 98 2.87 -10.75 -10.93
C PHE A 98 1.84 -11.32 -9.94
N GLY A 99 0.89 -12.13 -10.45
CA GLY A 99 -0.11 -12.83 -9.63
C GLY A 99 -1.22 -11.95 -9.07
N LEU A 100 -1.33 -10.71 -9.53
CA LEU A 100 -2.33 -9.75 -9.06
C LEU A 100 -3.53 -9.72 -10.02
N THR A 101 -4.49 -10.62 -9.83
CA THR A 101 -5.63 -10.81 -10.74
C THR A 101 -6.96 -10.35 -10.17
N THR A 102 -7.13 -10.40 -8.85
CA THR A 102 -8.39 -10.03 -8.18
C THR A 102 -8.33 -8.58 -7.74
N LEU A 103 -8.94 -7.69 -8.53
CA LEU A 103 -9.13 -6.31 -8.14
C LEU A 103 -10.14 -6.19 -7.00
N GLU A 104 -9.86 -5.27 -6.09
CA GLU A 104 -10.83 -4.81 -5.10
C GLU A 104 -12.06 -4.28 -5.83
N ASP A 105 -13.23 -4.83 -5.53
CA ASP A 105 -14.51 -4.25 -5.93
C ASP A 105 -14.60 -2.83 -5.33
N HIS A 106 -14.37 -1.85 -6.20
CA HIS A 106 -14.31 -0.44 -5.83
C HIS A 106 -15.69 0.14 -6.10
N ARG A 107 -16.26 0.76 -5.07
CA ARG A 107 -17.61 1.37 -5.02
C ARG A 107 -17.95 2.36 -6.14
N SER A 108 -16.99 2.66 -7.01
CA SER A 108 -17.02 3.76 -7.93
C SER A 108 -17.14 3.33 -9.40
N ARG A 109 -16.96 2.05 -9.76
CA ARG A 109 -16.99 1.55 -11.15
C ARG A 109 -17.31 0.05 -11.20
N ASP A 110 -17.61 -0.48 -12.39
CA ASP A 110 -17.78 -1.91 -12.64
C ASP A 110 -16.57 -2.72 -12.11
N ALA A 111 -16.85 -3.91 -11.56
CA ALA A 111 -16.02 -4.66 -10.62
C ALA A 111 -14.64 -5.16 -11.13
N GLU A 112 -14.14 -4.67 -12.27
CA GLU A 112 -12.93 -5.19 -12.91
C GLU A 112 -12.01 -4.10 -13.48
N GLU A 113 -12.26 -2.81 -13.19
CA GLU A 113 -11.49 -1.70 -13.76
C GLU A 113 -10.42 -1.10 -12.84
N LEU A 114 -9.34 -0.61 -13.44
CA LEU A 114 -8.40 0.25 -12.72
C LEU A 114 -9.06 1.61 -12.44
N VAL A 115 -8.87 2.14 -11.24
CA VAL A 115 -9.51 3.38 -10.84
C VAL A 115 -8.67 4.58 -11.32
N PRO A 116 -9.21 5.47 -12.17
CA PRO A 116 -8.54 6.72 -12.51
C PRO A 116 -8.56 7.66 -11.30
N ILE A 117 -7.41 8.22 -10.96
CA ILE A 117 -7.18 9.20 -9.90
C ILE A 117 -6.82 10.53 -10.57
N GLU A 118 -7.84 11.34 -10.76
CA GLU A 118 -7.78 12.71 -11.25
C GLU A 118 -8.55 13.64 -10.30
N VAL A 119 -8.31 14.96 -10.39
CA VAL A 119 -9.08 15.94 -9.61
C VAL A 119 -10.50 16.00 -10.18
N VAL A 120 -11.50 15.79 -9.33
CA VAL A 120 -12.92 15.85 -9.70
C VAL A 120 -13.55 17.06 -9.01
N ASP A 121 -14.02 18.03 -9.80
CA ASP A 121 -14.48 19.34 -9.31
C ASP A 121 -15.92 19.35 -8.73
N ASP A 122 -16.67 18.23 -8.69
CA ASP A 122 -18.09 18.27 -8.31
C ASP A 122 -18.57 17.14 -7.38
N GLN A 123 -19.43 17.51 -6.42
CA GLN A 123 -20.13 16.64 -5.48
C GLN A 123 -21.10 15.67 -6.17
N ARG A 124 -21.40 15.89 -7.46
CA ARG A 124 -22.35 15.09 -8.26
C ARG A 124 -21.92 13.65 -8.55
N GLN A 125 -20.62 13.33 -8.49
CA GLN A 125 -20.15 11.95 -8.76
C GLN A 125 -19.95 11.11 -7.49
N GLY A 126 -20.28 11.61 -6.30
CA GLY A 126 -20.03 10.92 -5.02
C GLY A 126 -18.54 10.73 -4.66
N ARG A 127 -17.61 11.04 -5.57
CA ARG A 127 -16.16 10.91 -5.41
C ARG A 127 -15.47 12.18 -4.89
N GLY A 128 -16.05 13.36 -5.16
CA GLY A 128 -15.43 14.67 -4.86
C GLY A 128 -15.16 14.94 -3.37
N GLY A 129 -15.81 14.19 -2.47
CA GLY A 129 -15.54 14.27 -1.03
C GLY A 129 -14.30 13.49 -0.56
N PHE A 130 -13.75 12.60 -1.38
CA PHE A 130 -12.62 11.76 -0.99
C PHE A 130 -11.30 12.40 -1.41
N ILE A 131 -10.41 12.61 -0.42
CA ILE A 131 -9.12 13.30 -0.60
C ILE A 131 -8.28 12.83 -1.81
N PRO A 132 -8.24 11.52 -2.18
CA PRO A 132 -7.49 11.09 -3.36
C PRO A 132 -7.84 11.84 -4.66
N TYR A 133 -9.08 12.32 -4.80
CA TYR A 133 -9.59 13.06 -5.97
C TYR A 133 -9.56 14.59 -5.80
N THR A 134 -8.73 15.07 -4.87
CA THR A 134 -8.50 16.50 -4.62
C THR A 134 -7.00 16.81 -4.66
N THR A 135 -6.64 18.09 -4.74
CA THR A 135 -5.25 18.60 -4.69
C THR A 135 -4.60 18.57 -3.30
N ARG A 136 -5.39 18.28 -2.25
CA ARG A 136 -4.93 18.30 -0.85
C ARG A 136 -3.95 17.15 -0.57
N ARG A 137 -3.03 17.29 0.38
CA ARG A 137 -2.13 16.19 0.75
C ARG A 137 -2.87 14.94 1.24
N LEU A 138 -2.32 13.76 0.98
CA LEU A 138 -2.69 12.50 1.62
C LEU A 138 -1.66 12.17 2.71
N LEU A 139 -2.15 12.03 3.94
CA LEU A 139 -1.34 11.61 5.07
C LEU A 139 -0.94 10.14 4.97
N TRP A 140 -0.02 9.69 5.82
CA TRP A 140 0.44 8.29 5.85
C TRP A 140 -0.73 7.31 5.95
N HIS A 141 -0.75 6.33 5.06
CA HIS A 141 -1.73 5.25 5.07
C HIS A 141 -1.24 4.03 4.30
N THR A 142 -1.93 2.92 4.47
CA THR A 142 -1.95 1.82 3.49
C THR A 142 -3.32 1.75 2.83
N ASP A 143 -3.43 1.22 1.62
CA ASP A 143 -4.71 1.19 0.92
C ASP A 143 -5.63 0.10 1.49
N GLY A 144 -6.93 0.40 1.59
CA GLY A 144 -7.93 -0.53 2.13
C GLY A 144 -7.89 -0.71 3.66
N TYR A 145 -7.16 0.13 4.40
CA TYR A 145 -7.00 0.05 5.87
C TYR A 145 -8.32 -0.04 6.66
N TYR A 146 -9.43 0.45 6.09
CA TYR A 146 -10.77 0.46 6.67
C TYR A 146 -11.62 -0.79 6.39
N LYS A 147 -11.11 -1.78 5.64
CA LYS A 147 -11.85 -3.01 5.28
C LYS A 147 -11.46 -4.24 6.10
N PHE A 148 -10.41 -4.16 6.90
CA PHE A 148 -9.93 -5.32 7.65
C PHE A 148 -10.96 -5.77 8.70
N GLY A 149 -11.20 -7.08 8.79
CA GLY A 149 -12.18 -7.68 9.71
C GLY A 149 -13.63 -7.59 9.23
N TYR A 150 -13.90 -7.09 8.02
CA TYR A 150 -15.24 -7.14 7.45
C TYR A 150 -15.56 -8.54 6.97
N PRO A 151 -16.70 -9.14 7.37
CA PRO A 151 -17.17 -10.39 6.79
C PRO A 151 -17.32 -10.25 5.27
N GLY A 152 -16.57 -11.06 4.52
CA GLY A 152 -16.64 -11.09 3.05
C GLY A 152 -15.91 -9.96 2.31
N ALA A 153 -15.31 -8.98 3.00
CA ALA A 153 -14.50 -7.97 2.30
C ALA A 153 -13.05 -8.45 2.13
N PRO A 154 -12.47 -8.28 0.93
CA PRO A 154 -11.08 -8.65 0.72
C PRO A 154 -10.13 -7.71 1.46
N VAL A 155 -9.09 -8.28 2.05
CA VAL A 155 -7.93 -7.53 2.55
C VAL A 155 -7.04 -7.18 1.37
N ILE A 156 -6.68 -5.89 1.28
CA ILE A 156 -5.78 -5.41 0.23
C ILE A 156 -4.35 -5.73 0.62
N ARG A 157 -3.72 -6.62 -0.14
CA ARG A 157 -2.34 -7.09 0.08
C ARG A 157 -1.34 -6.45 -0.86
N ALA A 158 -1.78 -6.02 -2.04
CA ALA A 158 -0.95 -5.29 -2.99
C ALA A 158 -1.70 -4.12 -3.62
N MET A 159 -0.94 -3.17 -4.14
CA MET A 159 -1.47 -2.07 -4.95
C MET A 159 -0.53 -1.78 -6.11
N MET A 160 -1.10 -1.24 -7.18
CA MET A 160 -0.40 -0.70 -8.32
C MET A 160 -0.86 0.73 -8.58
N LEU A 161 0.07 1.65 -8.78
CA LEU A 161 -0.17 2.99 -9.31
C LEU A 161 0.54 3.11 -10.66
N TYR A 162 -0.04 3.84 -11.60
CA TYR A 162 0.62 4.18 -12.87
C TYR A 162 0.36 5.62 -13.22
N CYS A 163 1.42 6.40 -13.47
CA CYS A 163 1.31 7.80 -13.84
C CYS A 163 1.19 7.94 -15.36
N VAL A 164 0.02 8.38 -15.81
CA VAL A 164 -0.17 8.83 -17.18
C VAL A 164 0.31 10.26 -17.31
N ARG A 165 -0.13 11.13 -16.40
CA ARG A 165 0.25 12.55 -16.35
C ARG A 165 0.51 12.96 -14.91
N GLN A 166 1.62 13.64 -14.68
CA GLN A 166 1.96 14.22 -13.38
C GLN A 166 1.35 15.61 -13.21
N ALA A 167 1.13 16.03 -11.96
CA ALA A 167 0.77 17.41 -11.64
C ALA A 167 1.87 18.39 -12.09
N LYS A 168 1.52 19.68 -12.21
CA LYS A 168 2.46 20.77 -12.53
C LYS A 168 3.54 20.85 -11.46
N GLU A 169 3.12 20.96 -10.20
CA GLU A 169 4.00 21.03 -9.02
C GLU A 169 3.49 20.10 -7.92
N GLY A 170 4.40 19.59 -7.11
CA GLY A 170 4.08 18.65 -6.04
C GLY A 170 3.62 17.28 -6.53
N GLY A 171 2.91 16.56 -5.65
CA GLY A 171 2.40 15.22 -5.92
C GLY A 171 3.41 14.10 -5.70
N GLU A 172 4.52 14.40 -5.03
CA GLU A 172 5.49 13.42 -4.51
C GLU A 172 4.80 12.47 -3.53
N ASN A 173 5.27 11.23 -3.50
CA ASN A 173 4.85 10.20 -2.54
C ASN A 173 6.06 9.91 -1.65
N ASP A 174 5.89 10.00 -0.34
CA ASP A 174 6.80 9.31 0.57
C ASP A 174 6.31 7.86 0.69
N VAL A 175 7.23 6.89 0.69
CA VAL A 175 6.93 5.46 0.84
C VAL A 175 7.82 4.83 1.91
N LEU A 176 7.26 3.87 2.65
CA LEU A 176 7.99 3.12 3.67
C LEU A 176 7.55 1.65 3.67
N ASP A 177 8.52 0.74 3.60
CA ASP A 177 8.27 -0.71 3.73
C ASP A 177 7.71 -1.03 5.14
N PRO A 178 6.54 -1.69 5.24
CA PRO A 178 6.00 -2.15 6.52
C PRO A 178 6.97 -2.97 7.36
N GLU A 179 7.87 -3.74 6.73
CA GLU A 179 8.88 -4.53 7.43
C GLU A 179 9.97 -3.66 8.05
N ILE A 180 10.32 -2.53 7.42
CA ILE A 180 11.22 -1.54 8.03
C ILE A 180 10.53 -0.88 9.23
N ALA A 181 9.26 -0.50 9.09
CA ALA A 181 8.49 0.04 10.21
C ALA A 181 8.42 -0.94 11.40
N TYR A 182 8.19 -2.23 11.12
CA TYR A 182 8.23 -3.29 12.10
C TYR A 182 9.60 -3.41 12.77
N ILE A 183 10.70 -3.41 12.00
CA ILE A 183 12.06 -3.46 12.55
C ILE A 183 12.31 -2.29 13.50
N ARG A 184 11.99 -1.06 13.08
CA ARG A 184 12.20 0.15 13.87
C ARG A 184 11.43 0.11 15.18
N LEU A 185 10.18 -0.33 15.15
CA LEU A 185 9.34 -0.43 16.34
C LEU A 185 9.80 -1.54 17.27
N ARG A 186 10.17 -2.71 16.72
CA ARG A 186 10.67 -3.84 17.53
C ARG A 186 12.03 -3.55 18.17
N ASP A 187 12.92 -2.86 17.45
CA ASP A 187 14.22 -2.42 17.97
C ASP A 187 14.05 -1.42 19.13
N ALA A 188 13.06 -0.54 19.03
CA ALA A 188 12.75 0.43 20.09
C ALA A 188 12.17 -0.27 21.33
N ASP A 189 11.14 -1.10 21.14
CA ASP A 189 10.59 -1.95 22.18
C ASP A 189 9.78 -3.10 21.54
N PRO A 190 10.14 -4.39 21.75
CA PRO A 190 9.37 -5.51 21.20
C PRO A 190 7.92 -5.55 21.69
N ARG A 191 7.59 -4.94 22.84
CA ARG A 191 6.23 -4.83 23.35
C ARG A 191 5.35 -3.93 22.45
N PHE A 192 5.93 -3.00 21.69
CA PHE A 192 5.18 -2.22 20.70
C PHE A 192 4.61 -3.12 19.60
N ILE A 193 5.34 -4.15 19.19
CA ILE A 193 4.81 -5.14 18.25
C ILE A 193 3.66 -5.91 18.87
N THR A 194 3.76 -6.33 20.13
CA THR A 194 2.65 -6.98 20.84
C THR A 194 1.39 -6.12 20.83
N ALA A 195 1.51 -4.82 21.16
CA ALA A 195 0.38 -3.91 21.16
C ALA A 195 -0.20 -3.67 19.76
N LEU A 196 0.66 -3.45 18.77
CA LEU A 196 0.25 -3.18 17.38
C LEU A 196 -0.24 -4.43 16.64
N MET A 197 0.07 -5.63 17.10
CA MET A 197 -0.48 -6.90 16.60
C MET A 197 -1.73 -7.37 17.38
N ALA A 198 -2.16 -6.64 18.41
CA ALA A 198 -3.37 -6.99 19.15
C ALA A 198 -4.60 -6.91 18.23
N PRO A 199 -5.53 -7.88 18.29
CA PRO A 199 -6.68 -7.95 17.37
C PRO A 199 -7.62 -6.74 17.48
N ASP A 200 -7.52 -5.97 18.56
CA ASP A 200 -8.31 -4.78 18.85
C ASP A 200 -7.48 -3.47 18.81
N ALA A 201 -6.22 -3.51 18.39
CA ALA A 201 -5.27 -2.37 18.45
C ALA A 201 -5.82 -1.10 17.80
N MET A 202 -6.44 -1.22 16.63
CA MET A 202 -7.04 -0.11 15.88
C MET A 202 -8.49 -0.41 15.55
N THR A 203 -9.36 0.59 15.67
CA THR A 203 -10.78 0.50 15.32
C THR A 203 -11.18 1.71 14.50
N ILE A 204 -11.86 1.47 13.39
CA ILE A 204 -12.53 2.49 12.58
C ILE A 204 -14.03 2.27 12.76
N PRO A 205 -14.76 3.21 13.36
CA PRO A 205 -16.19 3.09 13.59
C PRO A 205 -16.98 2.88 12.29
N ALA A 206 -18.18 2.33 12.47
CA ALA A 206 -19.15 2.30 11.39
C ALA A 206 -19.47 3.73 10.94
N PHE A 207 -19.75 3.88 9.64
CA PHE A 207 -20.06 5.17 9.05
C PHE A 207 -21.17 4.99 8.02
N THR A 208 -22.21 5.80 8.11
CA THR A 208 -23.26 5.86 7.10
C THR A 208 -22.90 6.96 6.10
N GLU A 209 -22.78 6.58 4.83
CA GLU A 209 -22.54 7.51 3.75
C GLU A 209 -23.79 8.36 3.45
N GLN A 210 -23.61 9.45 2.70
CA GLN A 210 -24.72 10.34 2.35
C GLN A 210 -25.80 9.65 1.50
N ASP A 211 -25.43 8.59 0.77
CA ASP A 211 -26.33 7.74 -0.02
C ASP A 211 -27.05 6.67 0.83
N GLY A 212 -26.85 6.66 2.15
CA GLY A 212 -27.46 5.71 3.08
C GLY A 212 -26.71 4.39 3.23
N ARG A 213 -25.62 4.14 2.49
CA ARG A 213 -24.84 2.91 2.64
C ARG A 213 -24.07 2.91 3.96
N VAL A 214 -24.13 1.78 4.66
CA VAL A 214 -23.40 1.60 5.92
C VAL A 214 -22.07 0.92 5.65
N ARG A 215 -20.98 1.62 5.96
CA ARG A 215 -19.66 1.04 6.11
C ARG A 215 -19.55 0.48 7.54
N PRO A 216 -19.38 -0.84 7.73
CA PRO A 216 -19.37 -1.43 9.06
C PRO A 216 -18.14 -1.02 9.88
N ARG A 217 -18.17 -1.31 11.18
CA ARG A 217 -17.00 -1.14 12.05
C ARG A 217 -15.86 -2.03 11.56
N SER A 218 -14.66 -1.49 11.41
CA SER A 218 -13.43 -2.25 11.13
C SER A 218 -12.57 -2.27 12.38
N GLN A 219 -12.32 -3.44 12.95
CA GLN A 219 -11.42 -3.63 14.09
C GLN A 219 -10.37 -4.67 13.72
N GLY A 220 -9.15 -4.48 14.20
CA GLY A 220 -8.03 -5.32 13.82
C GLY A 220 -6.68 -4.76 14.27
N PRO A 221 -5.62 -5.57 14.13
CA PRO A 221 -4.26 -5.15 14.42
C PRO A 221 -3.75 -4.14 13.39
N VAL A 222 -2.67 -3.44 13.70
CA VAL A 222 -1.90 -2.65 12.74
C VAL A 222 -1.00 -3.55 11.90
N PHE A 223 -0.32 -4.50 12.53
CA PHE A 223 0.49 -5.52 11.85
C PHE A 223 -0.16 -6.89 11.95
N TRP A 224 -0.13 -7.68 10.89
CA TRP A 224 -0.53 -9.09 10.95
C TRP A 224 0.31 -9.94 10.02
N LEU A 225 0.34 -11.23 10.30
CA LEU A 225 0.91 -12.23 9.41
C LEU A 225 -0.20 -12.86 8.58
N ASP A 226 0.00 -12.91 7.27
CA ASP A 226 -0.86 -13.69 6.39
C ASP A 226 -0.73 -15.18 6.72
N ALA A 227 -1.86 -15.85 6.97
CA ALA A 227 -1.86 -17.22 7.48
C ALA A 227 -1.29 -18.25 6.47
N ALA A 228 -1.37 -17.97 5.16
CA ALA A 228 -0.89 -18.88 4.13
C ALA A 228 0.60 -18.69 3.83
N SER A 229 1.04 -17.43 3.74
CA SER A 229 2.41 -17.10 3.31
C SER A 229 3.37 -16.78 4.47
N GLY A 230 2.86 -16.48 5.66
CA GLY A 230 3.66 -15.94 6.77
C GLY A 230 4.19 -14.53 6.54
N ALA A 231 3.78 -13.86 5.46
CA ALA A 231 4.22 -12.51 5.13
C ALA A 231 3.63 -11.49 6.10
N LEU A 232 4.44 -10.50 6.51
CA LEU A 232 4.00 -9.39 7.32
C LEU A 232 3.25 -8.36 6.46
N HIS A 233 2.08 -7.96 6.94
CA HIS A 233 1.27 -6.89 6.35
C HIS A 233 0.94 -5.82 7.38
N MET A 234 0.53 -4.65 6.88
CA MET A 234 0.17 -3.50 7.70
C MET A 234 -1.10 -2.80 7.24
N ARG A 235 -1.88 -2.30 8.21
CA ARG A 235 -3.04 -1.44 8.02
C ARG A 235 -2.83 -0.22 8.89
N TYR A 236 -2.88 0.94 8.27
CA TYR A 236 -2.62 2.17 9.01
C TYR A 236 -3.26 3.37 8.34
N THR A 237 -3.61 4.35 9.16
CA THR A 237 -3.83 5.71 8.73
C THR A 237 -3.38 6.68 9.80
N GLU A 238 -2.73 7.76 9.40
CA GLU A 238 -2.38 8.87 10.30
C GLU A 238 -3.59 9.77 10.60
N ARG A 239 -4.68 9.63 9.84
CA ARG A 239 -5.91 10.38 10.11
C ARG A 239 -6.40 10.07 11.52
N THR A 240 -6.65 11.13 12.29
CA THR A 240 -7.16 11.02 13.67
C THR A 240 -8.68 10.94 13.73
N ARG A 241 -9.35 11.53 12.75
CA ARG A 241 -10.82 11.53 12.67
C ARG A 241 -11.30 10.11 12.36
N HIS A 242 -12.18 9.58 13.23
CA HIS A 242 -12.77 8.25 13.09
C HIS A 242 -11.75 7.09 13.18
N VAL A 243 -10.66 7.27 13.94
CA VAL A 243 -9.75 6.17 14.32
C VAL A 243 -9.66 6.13 15.84
N ILE A 244 -10.01 4.99 16.40
CA ILE A 244 -9.99 4.70 17.83
C ILE A 244 -8.89 3.68 18.06
N TRP A 245 -7.92 4.02 18.88
CA TRP A 245 -6.87 3.11 19.33
C TRP A 245 -7.33 2.37 20.59
N LYS A 246 -6.82 1.17 20.83
CA LYS A 246 -7.04 0.46 22.09
C LYS A 246 -6.59 1.35 23.26
N ASP A 247 -7.44 1.45 24.28
CA ASP A 247 -7.25 2.35 25.41
C ASP A 247 -6.38 1.70 26.51
N ASP A 248 -5.10 1.53 26.20
CA ASP A 248 -4.10 1.08 27.17
C ASP A 248 -2.78 1.85 26.99
N PRO A 249 -1.95 1.96 28.05
CA PRO A 249 -0.69 2.72 28.00
C PRO A 249 0.26 2.24 26.90
N LEU A 250 0.42 0.93 26.74
CA LEU A 250 1.38 0.36 25.79
C LEU A 250 0.96 0.63 24.34
N THR A 251 -0.33 0.52 24.01
CA THR A 251 -0.83 0.89 22.68
C THR A 251 -0.62 2.37 22.39
N ARG A 252 -0.84 3.26 23.37
CA ARG A 252 -0.58 4.70 23.19
C ARG A 252 0.88 4.98 22.89
N GLU A 253 1.80 4.37 23.65
CA GLU A 253 3.24 4.50 23.44
C GLU A 253 3.66 3.96 22.06
N ALA A 254 3.17 2.77 21.68
CA ALA A 254 3.48 2.17 20.38
C ALA A 254 2.97 3.01 19.20
N VAL A 255 1.77 3.59 19.32
CA VAL A 255 1.20 4.50 18.31
C VAL A 255 1.97 5.81 18.24
N ALA A 256 2.43 6.34 19.37
CA ALA A 256 3.30 7.52 19.41
C ALA A 256 4.64 7.23 18.70
N ALA A 257 5.29 6.11 19.02
CA ALA A 257 6.53 5.69 18.39
C ALA A 257 6.38 5.50 16.86
N LEU A 258 5.26 4.91 16.41
CA LEU A 258 4.96 4.80 14.98
C LEU A 258 4.76 6.17 14.32
N ARG A 259 4.03 7.09 14.96
CA ARG A 259 3.86 8.45 14.43
C ARG A 259 5.17 9.21 14.36
N ASP A 260 6.03 9.07 15.35
CA ASP A 260 7.32 9.73 15.38
C ASP A 260 8.24 9.16 14.29
N LEU A 261 8.27 7.84 14.09
CA LEU A 261 8.94 7.22 12.95
C LEU A 261 8.48 7.83 11.61
N LEU A 262 7.18 7.98 11.41
CA LEU A 262 6.62 8.49 10.14
C LEU A 262 6.85 9.99 9.92
N ARG A 263 7.22 10.74 10.96
CA ARG A 263 7.58 12.17 10.86
C ARG A 263 9.06 12.39 10.61
N ARG A 264 9.90 11.37 10.81
CA ARG A 264 11.34 11.42 10.60
C ARG A 264 11.69 11.36 9.12
N ALA A 265 11.73 12.53 8.49
CA ALA A 265 12.13 12.68 7.09
C ALA A 265 13.60 12.30 6.82
N ASP A 266 14.40 12.07 7.87
CA ASP A 266 15.82 11.70 7.81
C ASP A 266 16.07 10.18 7.81
N ASP A 267 15.05 9.32 7.97
CA ASP A 267 15.26 7.87 7.93
C ASP A 267 15.66 7.44 6.50
N PRO A 268 16.83 6.77 6.31
CA PRO A 268 17.34 6.43 4.98
C PRO A 268 16.50 5.41 4.22
N TYR A 269 15.51 4.79 4.86
CA TYR A 269 14.59 3.85 4.23
C TYR A 269 13.22 4.46 3.88
N LEU A 270 12.98 5.71 4.28
CA LEU A 270 11.83 6.50 3.82
C LEU A 270 12.21 7.13 2.49
N LEU A 271 11.59 6.64 1.41
CA LEU A 271 11.94 7.06 0.06
C LEU A 271 10.89 8.04 -0.46
N ARG A 272 11.32 9.15 -1.04
CA ARG A 272 10.44 10.15 -1.67
C ARG A 272 10.52 10.04 -3.18
N LEU A 273 9.41 9.75 -3.85
CA LEU A 273 9.34 9.59 -5.30
C LEU A 273 8.21 10.41 -5.94
N ARG A 274 8.54 11.05 -7.06
CA ARG A 274 7.55 11.65 -7.96
C ARG A 274 7.49 10.80 -9.22
N LEU A 275 6.38 10.09 -9.42
CA LEU A 275 6.21 9.27 -10.62
C LEU A 275 6.15 10.16 -11.86
N LEU A 276 7.00 9.87 -12.84
CA LEU A 276 6.96 10.47 -14.15
C LEU A 276 5.89 9.78 -15.01
N PRO A 277 5.38 10.41 -16.09
CA PRO A 277 4.63 9.70 -17.12
C PRO A 277 5.33 8.40 -17.52
N GLY A 278 4.59 7.30 -17.58
CA GLY A 278 5.14 5.97 -17.90
C GLY A 278 5.68 5.19 -16.70
N GLN A 279 5.80 5.82 -15.53
CA GLN A 279 6.23 5.13 -14.32
C GLN A 279 5.04 4.68 -13.47
N GLY A 280 5.20 3.53 -12.82
CA GLY A 280 4.23 3.03 -11.85
C GLY A 280 4.88 2.39 -10.64
N LEU A 281 4.22 2.50 -9.49
CA LEU A 281 4.60 1.82 -8.25
C LEU A 281 3.80 0.51 -8.16
N ILE A 282 4.47 -0.63 -8.10
CA ILE A 282 3.86 -1.92 -7.76
C ILE A 282 4.42 -2.36 -6.40
N CYS A 283 3.54 -2.62 -5.42
CA CYS A 283 3.99 -2.92 -4.07
C CYS A 283 3.02 -3.80 -3.27
N ASN A 284 3.54 -4.44 -2.22
CA ASN A 284 2.76 -5.20 -1.23
C ASN A 284 2.07 -4.27 -0.23
N ASN A 285 1.32 -3.29 -0.76
CA ASN A 285 0.53 -2.30 -0.03
C ASN A 285 1.33 -1.57 1.07
N VAL A 286 2.48 -1.02 0.68
CA VAL A 286 3.39 -0.29 1.58
C VAL A 286 2.77 0.99 2.12
N LEU A 287 3.30 1.51 3.23
CA LEU A 287 2.91 2.81 3.75
C LEU A 287 3.27 3.89 2.73
N HIS A 288 2.34 4.81 2.48
CA HIS A 288 2.58 5.90 1.55
C HIS A 288 1.82 7.19 1.90
N THR A 289 2.36 8.30 1.41
CA THR A 289 1.76 9.64 1.43
C THR A 289 1.54 10.15 0.00
N ARG A 290 0.93 11.33 -0.10
CA ARG A 290 1.04 12.18 -1.27
C ARG A 290 1.14 13.62 -0.80
N SER A 291 2.13 14.39 -1.24
CA SER A 291 2.19 15.82 -0.99
C SER A 291 0.97 16.54 -1.61
N ALA A 292 0.71 17.77 -1.16
CA ALA A 292 -0.23 18.63 -1.87
C ALA A 292 0.35 18.95 -3.26
N PHE A 293 -0.52 19.21 -4.24
CA PHE A 293 -0.06 19.49 -5.60
C PHE A 293 -0.87 20.61 -6.26
N VAL A 294 -0.25 21.26 -7.23
CA VAL A 294 -0.90 22.22 -8.12
C VAL A 294 -1.04 21.54 -9.48
N ASP A 295 -2.26 21.51 -10.00
CA ASP A 295 -2.52 20.90 -11.30
C ASP A 295 -2.37 21.90 -12.46
N TRP A 296 -2.40 21.41 -13.69
CA TRP A 296 -2.44 22.24 -14.88
C TRP A 296 -3.83 22.84 -15.08
N ASP A 297 -3.87 24.08 -15.59
CA ASP A 297 -5.14 24.72 -15.97
C ASP A 297 -5.78 23.98 -17.14
N GLU A 298 -4.97 23.50 -18.10
CA GLU A 298 -5.46 22.78 -19.28
C GLU A 298 -5.96 21.37 -18.90
N PRO A 299 -7.25 21.03 -19.11
CA PRO A 299 -7.82 19.75 -18.70
C PRO A 299 -7.05 18.52 -19.23
N GLY A 300 -6.57 18.58 -20.48
CA GLY A 300 -5.80 17.49 -21.10
C GLY A 300 -4.40 17.26 -20.51
N ARG A 301 -3.91 18.19 -19.67
CA ARG A 301 -2.61 18.11 -19.01
C ARG A 301 -2.72 17.81 -17.52
N ARG A 302 -3.93 17.84 -16.97
CA ARG A 302 -4.19 17.55 -15.55
C ARG A 302 -3.67 16.17 -15.16
N ARG A 303 -3.25 16.06 -13.89
CA ARG A 303 -2.72 14.84 -13.28
C ARG A 303 -3.71 13.69 -13.45
N LEU A 304 -3.22 12.58 -13.98
CA LEU A 304 -3.95 11.33 -14.12
C LEU A 304 -3.06 10.16 -13.72
N LEU A 305 -3.47 9.44 -12.69
CA LEU A 305 -2.91 8.13 -12.33
C LEU A 305 -3.97 7.05 -12.45
N TYR A 306 -3.59 5.83 -12.83
CA TYR A 306 -4.42 4.65 -12.62
C TYR A 306 -4.02 3.94 -11.34
N ARG A 307 -5.00 3.37 -10.64
CA ARG A 307 -4.77 2.56 -9.45
C ARG A 307 -5.48 1.21 -9.50
N GLY A 308 -4.73 0.16 -9.22
CA GLY A 308 -5.24 -1.17 -8.86
C GLY A 308 -4.98 -1.46 -7.38
N ARG A 309 -5.93 -2.14 -6.73
CA ARG A 309 -5.78 -2.68 -5.37
C ARG A 309 -6.14 -4.14 -5.43
N TYR A 310 -5.31 -5.00 -4.87
CA TYR A 310 -5.37 -6.43 -5.10
C TYR A 310 -5.42 -7.20 -3.79
N THR A 311 -6.12 -8.32 -3.82
CA THR A 311 -6.30 -9.19 -2.66
C THR A 311 -5.09 -10.11 -2.45
N GLU A 312 -4.32 -10.29 -3.51
CA GLU A 312 -3.10 -11.06 -3.62
C GLU A 312 -1.87 -10.21 -3.25
N ARG A 313 -0.79 -10.90 -2.92
CA ARG A 313 0.54 -10.32 -2.74
C ARG A 313 1.34 -10.53 -4.04
N ILE A 314 2.31 -9.66 -4.31
CA ILE A 314 3.21 -9.83 -5.46
C ILE A 314 3.91 -11.19 -5.35
N GLY A 315 3.85 -11.95 -6.45
CA GLY A 315 4.49 -13.24 -6.58
C GLY A 315 4.45 -13.73 -8.03
N ARG A 316 4.92 -14.94 -8.29
CA ARG A 316 4.57 -15.60 -9.56
C ARG A 316 3.16 -16.18 -9.43
N PRO A 317 2.34 -16.12 -10.50
CA PRO A 317 1.11 -16.90 -10.56
C PRO A 317 1.43 -18.36 -10.24
N ALA A 318 0.56 -19.03 -9.47
CA ALA A 318 0.61 -20.47 -9.39
C ALA A 318 0.41 -21.03 -10.82
N MET A 319 1.32 -21.92 -11.25
CA MET A 319 1.14 -22.65 -12.52
C MET A 319 -0.10 -23.52 -12.47
#